data_AF-A0A7K1KGC3-F1
#
_entry.id   AF-A0A7K1KGC3-F1
#
_cell.length_a   1.000
_cell.length_b   1.000
_cell.length_c   1.000
_cell.angle_alpha   90.00
_cell.angle_beta   90.00
_cell.angle_gamma   90.00
#
_symmetry.space_group_name_H-M   'P 1'
#
loop_
_entity.id
_entity.type
_entity.pdbx_description
1 polymer ?
#
loop_
_entity_poly.entity_id
_entity_poly.type
_entity_poly.pdbx_seq_one_letter_code
_entity_poly.pdbx_strand_id
1 'polypeptide(L)'
;MLFAGAAAGAVAFGPVAMADPPPCVNADGTACADMGTAGPGGATGQIPGGPGGTAGPSGATGSIPYGPGGAAGPGGAMGEIPYGPGGTAGPGGVSGCIPNVGCATIPGP
;
A
#
# COMPACT_ATOMS: atom_id res chain seq x y z
N MET A 1 -3.38 -50.11 21.69
CA MET A 1 -3.74 -48.70 21.92
C MET A 1 -4.51 -48.22 20.70
N LEU A 2 -5.78 -47.90 20.92
CA LEU A 2 -6.80 -47.57 19.94
C LEU A 2 -6.71 -46.08 19.59
N PHE A 3 -6.61 -45.72 18.30
CA PHE A 3 -7.12 -44.44 17.80
C PHE A 3 -7.71 -44.64 16.40
N ALA A 4 -9.03 -44.50 16.33
CA ALA A 4 -9.86 -44.38 15.14
C ALA A 4 -9.56 -43.04 14.40
N GLY A 5 -9.83 -42.83 13.11
CA GLY A 5 -10.60 -43.60 12.13
C GLY A 5 -10.35 -43.06 10.70
N ALA A 6 -10.91 -43.75 9.73
CA ALA A 6 -10.78 -43.51 8.29
C ALA A 6 -11.99 -42.80 7.68
N ALA A 7 -11.78 -41.94 6.68
CA ALA A 7 -12.62 -41.71 5.48
C ALA A 7 -11.90 -40.67 4.59
N ALA A 8 -11.34 -41.04 3.44
CA ALA A 8 -12.01 -41.18 2.14
C ALA A 8 -12.41 -39.82 1.53
N GLY A 9 -11.88 -39.56 0.32
CA GLY A 9 -11.69 -38.24 -0.24
C GLY A 9 -12.91 -37.51 -0.83
N ALA A 10 -12.66 -36.25 -1.17
CA ALA A 10 -13.34 -35.53 -2.24
C ALA A 10 -12.43 -34.39 -2.71
N VAL A 11 -11.77 -34.56 -3.86
CA VAL A 11 -11.28 -33.42 -4.65
C VAL A 11 -12.52 -32.80 -5.27
N ALA A 12 -13.11 -31.84 -4.58
CA ALA A 12 -14.18 -31.03 -5.13
C ALA A 12 -13.53 -29.98 -6.05
N PHE A 13 -13.64 -30.18 -7.36
CA PHE A 13 -13.52 -29.09 -8.32
C PHE A 13 -14.65 -28.11 -8.02
N GLY A 14 -14.38 -27.12 -7.17
CA GLY A 14 -15.27 -25.98 -6.98
C GLY A 14 -15.44 -25.25 -8.32
N PRO A 15 -16.58 -24.59 -8.54
CA PRO A 15 -16.78 -23.82 -9.74
C PRO A 15 -15.66 -22.80 -9.85
N VAL A 16 -15.14 -22.61 -11.06
CA VAL A 16 -14.24 -21.51 -11.39
C VAL A 16 -15.05 -20.24 -11.15
N ALA A 17 -15.04 -19.76 -9.91
CA ALA A 17 -15.56 -18.47 -9.56
C ALA A 17 -14.66 -17.49 -10.30
N MET A 18 -15.11 -17.05 -11.48
CA MET A 18 -14.93 -15.65 -11.85
C MET A 18 -15.39 -14.90 -10.61
N ALA A 19 -14.45 -14.48 -9.77
CA ALA A 19 -14.75 -13.66 -8.62
C ALA A 19 -15.22 -12.34 -9.22
N ASP A 20 -16.51 -12.25 -9.52
CA ASP A 20 -17.23 -10.99 -9.46
C ASP A 20 -17.43 -10.76 -7.97
N PRO A 21 -16.50 -10.06 -7.30
CA PRO A 21 -16.54 -9.90 -5.86
C PRO A 21 -17.85 -9.16 -5.54
N PRO A 22 -18.49 -9.40 -4.38
CA PRO A 22 -19.60 -8.57 -3.96
C PRO A 22 -19.20 -7.09 -4.10
N PRO A 23 -20.10 -6.20 -4.55
CA PRO A 23 -19.76 -4.80 -4.76
C PRO A 23 -19.10 -4.29 -3.49
N CYS A 24 -17.84 -3.87 -3.61
CA CYS A 24 -17.14 -3.23 -2.53
C CYS A 24 -17.91 -1.93 -2.25
N VAL A 25 -18.54 -1.86 -1.08
CA VAL A 25 -19.33 -0.71 -0.63
C VAL A 25 -18.56 0.03 0.44
N ASN A 26 -18.49 1.35 0.29
CA ASN A 26 -18.00 2.23 1.33
C ASN A 26 -18.94 2.16 2.56
N ALA A 27 -18.51 2.65 3.72
CA ALA A 27 -19.34 2.66 4.93
C ALA A 27 -20.64 3.50 4.77
N ASP A 28 -20.69 4.39 3.77
CA ASP A 28 -21.85 5.21 3.40
C ASP A 28 -22.76 4.55 2.34
N GLY A 29 -22.44 3.33 1.88
CA GLY A 29 -23.22 2.59 0.89
C GLY A 29 -22.93 2.91 -0.58
N THR A 30 -22.02 3.85 -0.88
CA THR A 30 -21.56 4.12 -2.25
C THR A 30 -20.64 2.99 -2.77
N ALA A 31 -20.53 2.86 -4.09
CA ALA A 31 -19.58 1.90 -4.66
C ALA A 31 -18.15 2.38 -4.39
N CYS A 32 -17.23 1.48 -4.02
CA CYS A 32 -15.84 1.88 -3.81
C CYS A 32 -15.23 2.57 -5.05
N ALA A 33 -15.74 2.27 -6.26
CA ALA A 33 -15.34 2.86 -7.53
C ALA A 33 -15.40 4.40 -7.58
N ASP A 34 -16.22 5.05 -6.74
CA ASP A 34 -16.43 6.49 -6.80
C ASP A 34 -15.27 7.31 -6.20
N MET A 35 -14.45 6.70 -5.33
CA MET A 35 -13.30 7.36 -4.67
C MET A 35 -12.00 6.54 -4.72
N GLY A 36 -12.03 5.33 -5.28
CA GLY A 36 -10.88 4.46 -5.37
C GLY A 36 -11.15 3.16 -6.12
N THR A 37 -10.12 2.37 -6.34
CA THR A 37 -10.26 1.02 -6.93
C THR A 37 -9.36 0.05 -6.19
N ALA A 38 -9.73 -1.23 -6.14
CA ALA A 38 -8.88 -2.27 -5.57
C ALA A 38 -8.97 -3.54 -6.42
N GLY A 39 -7.82 -4.19 -6.64
CA GLY A 39 -7.72 -5.43 -7.39
C GLY A 39 -6.37 -6.12 -7.19
N PRO A 40 -6.10 -7.23 -7.91
CA PRO A 40 -4.88 -8.02 -7.76
C PRO A 40 -3.59 -7.22 -8.02
N GLY A 41 -3.68 -6.17 -8.84
CA GLY A 41 -2.56 -5.26 -9.14
C GLY A 41 -2.33 -4.16 -8.10
N GLY A 42 -3.20 -4.03 -7.09
CA GLY A 42 -3.14 -2.98 -6.08
C GLY A 42 -4.45 -2.22 -5.90
N ALA A 43 -4.37 -1.16 -5.11
CA ALA A 43 -5.46 -0.25 -4.80
C ALA A 43 -5.07 1.21 -5.03
N THR A 44 -6.05 2.03 -5.39
CA THR A 44 -5.96 3.49 -5.53
C THR A 44 -7.06 4.12 -4.68
N GLY A 45 -6.82 5.30 -4.14
CA GLY A 45 -7.83 6.09 -3.44
C GLY A 45 -7.50 7.57 -3.54
N GLN A 46 -8.50 8.41 -3.76
CA GLN A 46 -8.35 9.85 -3.87
C GLN A 46 -9.54 10.55 -3.24
N ILE A 47 -9.26 11.49 -2.35
CA ILE A 47 -10.25 12.43 -1.84
C ILE A 47 -10.17 13.71 -2.68
N PRO A 48 -11.25 14.19 -3.30
CA PRO A 48 -11.25 15.44 -4.07
C PRO A 48 -10.73 16.62 -3.23
N GLY A 49 -9.65 17.26 -3.69
CA GLY A 49 -8.98 18.35 -2.97
C GLY A 49 -8.26 17.93 -1.68
N GLY A 50 -8.24 16.64 -1.37
CA GLY A 50 -7.66 16.07 -0.17
C GLY A 50 -6.58 15.04 -0.48
N PRO A 51 -6.23 14.21 0.51
CA PRO A 51 -5.20 13.19 0.38
C PRO A 51 -5.54 12.14 -0.66
N GLY A 52 -4.49 11.57 -1.24
CA GLY A 52 -4.61 10.48 -2.19
C GLY A 52 -3.43 9.52 -2.07
N GLY A 53 -3.61 8.31 -2.58
CA GLY A 53 -2.56 7.32 -2.62
C GLY A 53 -2.86 6.11 -3.47
N THR A 54 -1.82 5.30 -3.63
CA THR A 54 -1.81 4.07 -4.41
C THR A 54 -0.97 3.05 -3.67
N ALA A 55 -1.36 1.77 -3.69
CA ALA A 55 -0.58 0.69 -3.12
C ALA A 55 -0.67 -0.54 -4.01
N GLY A 56 0.44 -1.23 -4.24
CA GLY A 56 0.50 -2.45 -5.03
C GLY A 56 1.77 -3.25 -4.76
N PRO A 57 2.01 -4.33 -5.53
CA PRO A 57 3.17 -5.21 -5.33
C PRO A 57 4.51 -4.49 -5.42
N SER A 58 4.58 -3.42 -6.21
CA SER A 58 5.79 -2.61 -6.40
C SER A 58 6.01 -1.56 -5.30
N GLY A 59 5.06 -1.41 -4.37
CA GLY A 59 5.10 -0.41 -3.32
C GLY A 59 3.85 0.45 -3.23
N ALA A 60 3.93 1.49 -2.41
CA ALA A 60 2.87 2.43 -2.17
C ALA A 60 3.36 3.88 -2.30
N THR A 61 2.44 4.78 -2.63
CA THR A 61 2.63 6.23 -2.65
C THR A 61 1.44 6.90 -2.00
N GLY A 62 1.67 8.05 -1.39
CA GLY A 62 0.62 8.89 -0.84
C GLY A 62 1.06 10.34 -0.77
N SER A 63 0.11 11.24 -0.94
CA SER A 63 0.36 12.67 -0.81
C SER A 63 -0.86 13.41 -0.32
N ILE A 64 -0.59 14.52 0.36
CA ILE A 64 -1.58 15.49 0.80
C ILE A 64 -1.31 16.79 0.02
N PRO A 65 -2.30 17.41 -0.64
CA PRO A 65 -2.12 18.71 -1.27
C PRO A 65 -1.56 19.74 -0.28
N TYR A 66 -0.44 20.37 -0.64
CA TYR A 66 0.32 21.30 0.22
C TYR A 66 0.84 20.71 1.53
N GLY A 67 0.69 19.41 1.73
CA GLY A 67 1.10 18.68 2.91
C GLY A 67 2.16 17.63 2.57
N PRO A 68 2.46 16.74 3.52
CA PRO A 68 3.46 15.71 3.34
C PRO A 68 3.09 14.73 2.23
N GLY A 69 4.13 14.17 1.61
CA GLY A 69 4.01 13.06 0.68
C GLY A 69 5.13 12.05 0.90
N GLY A 70 4.97 10.88 0.31
CA GLY A 70 5.98 9.84 0.38
C GLY A 70 5.64 8.62 -0.46
N ALA A 71 6.64 7.78 -0.64
CA ALA A 71 6.49 6.51 -1.32
C ALA A 71 7.39 5.47 -0.65
N ALA A 72 7.00 4.21 -0.73
CA ALA A 72 7.79 3.08 -0.21
C ALA A 72 7.64 1.87 -1.12
N GLY A 73 8.73 1.16 -1.37
CA GLY A 73 8.76 -0.07 -2.13
C GLY A 73 10.01 -0.89 -1.84
N PRO A 74 10.27 -1.96 -2.61
CA PRO A 74 11.41 -2.85 -2.39
C PRO A 74 12.77 -2.15 -2.41
N GLY A 75 12.88 -1.03 -3.14
CA GLY A 75 14.10 -0.22 -3.23
C GLY A 75 14.30 0.76 -2.06
N GLY A 76 13.35 0.87 -1.15
CA GLY A 76 13.39 1.83 -0.06
C GLY A 76 12.13 2.71 0.02
N ALA A 77 12.20 3.71 0.89
CA ALA A 77 11.15 4.68 1.13
C ALA A 77 11.68 6.11 1.02
N MET A 78 10.79 7.03 0.70
CA MET A 78 11.01 8.46 0.73
C MET A 78 9.83 9.17 1.37
N GLY A 79 10.10 10.31 1.99
CA GLY A 79 9.08 11.20 2.50
C GLY A 79 9.56 12.63 2.47
N GLU A 80 8.66 13.55 2.23
CA GLU A 80 8.94 14.97 2.23
C GLU A 80 7.76 15.77 2.76
N ILE A 81 8.08 16.88 3.40
CA ILE A 81 7.11 17.89 3.82
C ILE A 81 7.45 19.17 3.06
N PRO A 82 6.49 19.80 2.34
CA PRO A 82 6.73 21.08 1.68
C PRO A 82 7.30 22.11 2.68
N TYR A 83 8.43 22.71 2.31
CA TYR A 83 9.21 23.65 3.15
C TYR A 83 9.72 23.07 4.49
N GLY A 84 9.54 21.77 4.70
CA GLY A 84 9.90 21.06 5.91
C GLY A 84 10.95 19.98 5.63
N PRO A 85 11.14 19.06 6.59
CA PRO A 85 12.11 18.00 6.46
C PRO A 85 11.71 17.00 5.37
N GLY A 86 12.73 16.36 4.80
CA GLY A 86 12.55 15.24 3.89
C GLY A 86 13.69 14.24 4.01
N GLY A 87 13.49 13.05 3.47
CA GLY A 87 14.51 12.01 3.51
C GLY A 87 14.15 10.78 2.71
N THR A 88 15.17 9.95 2.51
CA THR A 88 15.11 8.67 1.81
C THR A 88 15.84 7.61 2.62
N ALA A 89 15.38 6.37 2.53
CA ALA A 89 15.98 5.22 3.18
C ALA A 89 15.88 4.01 2.26
N GLY A 90 16.98 3.31 2.02
CA GLY A 90 17.00 2.10 1.21
C GLY A 90 18.25 1.27 1.44
N PRO A 91 18.48 0.22 0.64
CA PRO A 91 19.64 -0.65 0.77
C PRO A 91 20.98 0.09 0.68
N GLY A 92 21.03 1.19 -0.09
CA GLY A 92 22.22 2.04 -0.22
C GLY A 92 22.47 2.99 0.97
N GLY A 93 21.62 2.98 1.99
CA GLY A 93 21.72 3.85 3.16
C GLY A 93 20.52 4.77 3.34
N VAL A 94 20.66 5.72 4.26
CA VAL A 94 19.64 6.72 4.57
C VAL A 94 20.18 8.12 4.39
N SER A 95 19.33 9.03 3.93
CA SER A 95 19.63 10.45 3.85
C SER A 95 18.44 11.27 4.33
N GLY A 96 18.70 12.39 4.99
CA GLY A 96 17.65 13.29 5.45
C GLY A 96 18.16 14.71 5.53
N CYS A 97 17.28 15.66 5.21
CA CYS A 97 17.55 17.09 5.25
C CYS A 97 16.44 17.82 6.00
N ILE A 98 16.85 18.79 6.82
CA ILE A 98 15.95 19.76 7.42
C ILE A 98 16.33 21.13 6.84
N PRO A 99 15.41 21.84 6.15
CA PRO A 99 15.69 23.16 5.60
C PRO A 99 16.21 24.11 6.67
N ASN A 100 17.23 24.90 6.32
CA ASN A 100 17.90 25.86 7.20
C ASN A 100 18.64 25.25 8.42
N VAL A 101 18.69 23.92 8.54
CA VAL A 101 19.42 23.23 9.63
C VAL A 101 20.56 22.40 9.06
N GLY A 102 20.30 21.57 8.06
CA GLY A 102 21.33 20.77 7.40
C GLY A 102 20.86 19.37 6.97
N CYS A 103 21.78 18.63 6.37
CA CYS A 103 21.56 17.27 5.87
C CYS A 103 22.51 16.28 6.53
N ALA A 104 22.05 15.03 6.66
CA ALA A 104 22.85 13.90 7.11
C ALA A 104 22.63 12.71 6.18
N THR A 105 23.69 11.93 5.96
CA THR A 105 23.68 10.69 5.20
C THR A 105 24.43 9.61 5.96
N ILE A 106 23.85 8.41 6.02
CA ILE A 106 24.49 7.21 6.54
C ILE A 106 24.50 6.18 5.40
N PRO A 107 25.68 5.81 4.87
CA PRO A 107 25.78 4.78 3.83
C PRO A 107 25.24 3.42 4.30
N GLY A 108 24.73 2.65 3.34
CA GLY A 108 24.35 1.25 3.56
C GLY A 108 25.56 0.35 3.81
N PRO A 109 25.32 -0.87 4.34
CA PRO A 109 26.36 -1.87 4.60
C PRO A 109 26.99 -2.45 3.33
#